data_AF-A0A9J6EVK4-F1
#
_entry.id   AF-A0A9J6EVK4-F1
#
_cell.length_a   1.000
_cell.length_b   1.000
_cell.length_c   1.000
_cell.angle_alpha   90.00
_cell.angle_beta   90.00
_cell.angle_gamma   90.00
#
_symmetry.space_group_name_H-M   'P 1'
#
loop_
_entity.id
_entity.type
_entity.pdbx_description
1 polymer ?
#
loop_
_entity_poly.entity_id
_entity_poly.type
_entity_poly.pdbx_seq_one_letter_code
_entity_poly.pdbx_strand_id
1 'polypeptide(L)'
;MISSQVVLGTVLNEGSPLAEILARDGDGSDASMRAAIQELLTSCGVNDSSKLVDYYSSEAWPGQRGVNLSWTHRLLGDVFFECPVLSFANHLSARGNRVYVYRFDHKTKALEAKQGGMGGANKKRHAHLLILSTFPLH
;
A
#
# COMPACT_ATOMS: atom_id res chain seq x y z
N MET A 1 31.75 -13.17 2.95
CA MET A 1 30.84 -12.03 3.24
C MET A 1 29.98 -12.38 4.44
N ILE A 2 29.81 -11.48 5.40
CA ILE A 2 28.91 -11.69 6.54
C ILE A 2 27.49 -11.45 6.05
N SER A 3 26.63 -12.46 6.14
CA SER A 3 25.21 -12.38 5.76
C SER A 3 24.42 -11.74 6.91
N SER A 4 23.85 -10.57 6.65
CA SER A 4 22.97 -9.87 7.59
C SER A 4 21.55 -10.40 7.49
N GLN A 5 20.83 -10.35 8.61
CA GLN A 5 19.38 -10.59 8.65
C GLN A 5 18.68 -9.24 8.58
N VAL A 6 17.67 -9.13 7.71
CA VAL A 6 16.91 -7.89 7.50
C VAL A 6 15.42 -8.20 7.62
N VAL A 7 14.71 -7.37 8.37
CA VAL A 7 13.25 -7.41 8.49
C VAL A 7 12.69 -6.14 7.88
N LEU A 8 11.78 -6.30 6.92
CA LEU A 8 11.09 -5.20 6.24
C LEU A 8 9.58 -5.41 6.41
N GLY A 9 8.80 -4.34 6.38
CA GLY A 9 7.36 -4.50 6.39
C GLY A 9 6.61 -3.26 5.94
N THR A 10 5.34 -3.49 5.65
CA THR A 10 4.37 -2.51 5.19
C THR A 10 3.10 -2.62 6.02
N VAL A 11 2.29 -1.57 5.99
CA VAL A 11 0.98 -1.53 6.68
C VAL A 11 -0.15 -1.51 5.67
N LEU A 12 -1.21 -2.28 5.94
CA LEU A 12 -2.40 -2.25 5.10
C LEU A 12 -2.98 -0.82 5.06
N ASN A 13 -3.18 -0.31 3.85
CA ASN A 13 -3.72 1.02 3.55
C ASN A 13 -2.78 2.18 3.87
N GLU A 14 -1.47 1.97 3.71
CA GLU A 14 -0.44 2.99 3.92
C GLU A 14 -0.60 4.27 3.08
N GLY A 15 -1.30 4.19 1.93
CA GLY A 15 -1.61 5.35 1.11
C GLY A 15 -2.78 6.22 1.61
N SER A 16 -3.46 5.83 2.70
CA SER A 16 -4.65 6.58 3.19
C SER A 16 -4.33 8.02 3.61
N PRO A 17 -3.24 8.30 4.37
CA PRO A 17 -2.91 9.66 4.75
C PRO A 17 -2.63 10.57 3.55
N LEU A 18 -1.98 10.04 2.50
CA LEU A 18 -1.73 10.79 1.27
C LEU A 18 -3.03 11.04 0.50
N ALA A 19 -3.89 10.04 0.39
CA ALA A 19 -5.21 10.20 -0.23
C ALA A 19 -6.08 11.24 0.50
N GLU A 20 -6.03 11.27 1.84
CA GLU A 20 -6.74 12.26 2.66
C GLU A 20 -6.21 13.68 2.47
N ILE A 21 -4.88 13.86 2.32
CA ILE A 21 -4.29 15.17 2.02
C ILE A 21 -4.76 15.66 0.66
N LEU A 22 -4.64 14.84 -0.38
CA LEU A 22 -5.05 15.21 -1.73
C LEU A 22 -6.56 15.51 -1.83
N ALA A 23 -7.39 14.78 -1.07
CA ALA A 23 -8.82 15.01 -1.04
C ALA A 23 -9.22 16.32 -0.34
N ARG A 24 -8.38 16.87 0.56
CA ARG A 24 -8.64 18.16 1.23
C ARG A 24 -8.35 19.36 0.34
N ASP A 25 -7.38 19.22 -0.55
CA ASP A 25 -6.93 20.30 -1.44
C ASP A 25 -7.80 20.40 -2.71
N GLY A 26 -8.57 19.37 -3.01
CA GLY A 26 -9.46 19.31 -4.17
C GLY A 26 -10.93 19.64 -3.88
N ASP A 27 -11.75 19.61 -4.93
CA ASP A 27 -13.22 19.77 -4.84
C ASP A 27 -13.95 18.46 -4.46
N GLY A 28 -13.20 17.39 -4.17
CA GLY A 28 -13.70 16.06 -3.85
C GLY A 28 -14.20 15.25 -5.04
N SER A 29 -14.14 15.79 -6.27
CA SER A 29 -14.53 15.05 -7.48
C SER A 29 -13.49 14.00 -7.86
N ASP A 30 -13.95 12.90 -8.50
CA ASP A 30 -13.04 11.86 -9.00
C ASP A 30 -12.08 12.43 -10.06
N ALA A 31 -12.54 13.38 -10.88
CA ALA A 31 -11.70 14.07 -11.86
C ALA A 31 -10.56 14.88 -11.19
N SER A 32 -10.86 15.63 -10.12
CA SER A 32 -9.85 16.35 -9.35
C SER A 32 -8.86 15.41 -8.68
N MET A 33 -9.34 14.31 -8.07
CA MET A 33 -8.48 13.29 -7.47
C MET A 33 -7.55 12.61 -8.48
N ARG A 34 -8.05 12.29 -9.67
CA ARG A 34 -7.24 11.73 -10.77
C ARG A 34 -6.14 12.69 -11.20
N ALA A 35 -6.48 13.97 -11.39
CA ALA A 35 -5.51 14.99 -11.78
C ALA A 35 -4.43 15.17 -10.70
N ALA A 36 -4.82 15.31 -9.44
CA ALA A 36 -3.89 15.49 -8.32
C ALA A 36 -2.94 14.29 -8.14
N ILE A 37 -3.46 13.07 -8.24
CA ILE A 37 -2.63 11.86 -8.17
C ILE A 37 -1.70 11.77 -9.38
N GLN A 38 -2.20 12.05 -10.58
CA GLN A 38 -1.36 12.02 -11.78
C GLN A 38 -0.22 13.04 -11.69
N GLU A 39 -0.48 14.25 -11.20
CA GLU A 39 0.52 15.27 -10.96
C GLU A 39 1.56 14.80 -9.93
N LEU A 40 1.11 14.29 -8.78
CA LEU A 40 2.00 13.75 -7.74
C LEU A 40 2.91 12.64 -8.30
N LEU A 41 2.34 11.64 -8.97
CA LEU A 41 3.10 10.55 -9.57
C LEU A 41 4.14 11.06 -10.58
N THR A 42 3.75 12.01 -11.41
CA THR A 42 4.65 12.62 -12.40
C THR A 42 5.78 13.37 -11.71
N SER A 43 5.50 14.12 -10.64
CA SER A 43 6.53 14.82 -9.84
C SER A 43 7.51 13.86 -9.16
N CYS A 44 7.06 12.66 -8.83
CA CYS A 44 7.88 11.59 -8.26
C CYS A 44 8.64 10.78 -9.31
N GLY A 45 8.55 11.15 -10.60
CA GLY A 45 9.24 10.46 -11.69
C GLY A 45 8.61 9.13 -12.08
N VAL A 46 7.34 8.89 -11.73
CA VAL A 46 6.59 7.72 -12.17
C VAL A 46 6.20 7.90 -13.64
N ASN A 47 6.90 7.19 -14.51
CA ASN A 47 6.60 7.14 -15.94
C ASN A 47 5.23 6.48 -16.18
N ASP A 48 4.53 6.89 -17.24
CA ASP A 48 3.20 6.37 -17.59
C ASP A 48 2.17 6.46 -16.44
N SER A 49 2.26 7.51 -15.63
CA SER A 49 1.37 7.75 -14.48
C SER A 49 -0.11 7.71 -14.84
N SER A 50 -0.50 8.16 -16.04
CA SER A 50 -1.88 8.07 -16.54
C SER A 50 -2.39 6.63 -16.63
N LYS A 51 -1.58 5.70 -17.16
CA LYS A 51 -1.95 4.28 -17.27
C LYS A 51 -2.13 3.64 -15.89
N LEU A 52 -1.31 4.03 -14.92
CA LEU A 52 -1.47 3.58 -13.54
C LEU A 52 -2.76 4.10 -12.92
N VAL A 53 -3.05 5.39 -13.08
CA VAL A 53 -4.33 5.97 -12.63
C VAL A 53 -5.50 5.24 -13.27
N ASP A 54 -5.47 5.01 -14.59
CA ASP A 54 -6.51 4.25 -15.31
C ASP A 54 -6.66 2.83 -14.77
N TYR A 55 -5.55 2.12 -14.56
CA TYR A 55 -5.55 0.76 -14.04
C TYR A 55 -6.21 0.66 -12.67
N TYR A 56 -5.81 1.50 -11.70
CA TYR A 56 -6.36 1.45 -10.35
C TYR A 56 -7.80 1.95 -10.27
N SER A 57 -8.15 2.97 -11.07
CA SER A 57 -9.49 3.57 -11.07
C SER A 57 -10.54 2.78 -11.84
N SER A 58 -10.14 1.84 -12.70
CA SER A 58 -11.08 0.97 -13.38
C SER A 58 -11.80 0.07 -12.35
N GLU A 59 -13.13 0.19 -12.25
CA GLU A 59 -13.99 -0.58 -11.34
C GLU A 59 -14.02 -2.08 -11.69
N ALA A 60 -12.94 -2.81 -11.43
CA ALA A 60 -12.97 -4.28 -11.50
C ALA A 60 -11.79 -4.90 -10.76
N TRP A 61 -11.73 -4.72 -9.43
CA TRP A 61 -10.90 -5.59 -8.59
C TRP A 61 -11.75 -6.76 -8.07
N PRO A 62 -11.68 -7.96 -8.68
CA PRO A 62 -12.45 -9.11 -8.23
C PRO A 62 -12.03 -9.52 -6.81
N GLY A 63 -13.00 -9.65 -5.90
CA GLY A 63 -12.80 -10.30 -4.59
C GLY A 63 -12.82 -9.41 -3.34
N GLN A 64 -13.09 -8.11 -3.45
CA GLN A 64 -13.10 -7.19 -2.29
C GLN A 64 -14.53 -6.85 -1.82
N ARG A 65 -15.27 -7.85 -1.30
CA ARG A 65 -16.45 -7.58 -0.47
C ARG A 65 -16.00 -7.21 0.95
N GLY A 66 -16.19 -5.96 1.35
CA GLY A 66 -16.17 -5.58 2.77
C GLY A 66 -14.97 -4.75 3.27
N VAL A 67 -14.16 -4.16 2.39
CA VAL A 67 -13.28 -3.05 2.77
C VAL A 67 -13.49 -1.93 1.76
N ASN A 68 -14.19 -0.88 2.18
CA ASN A 68 -14.53 0.26 1.32
C ASN A 68 -13.27 1.13 1.20
N LEU A 69 -12.47 0.81 0.19
CA LEU A 69 -11.11 1.28 0.02
C LEU A 69 -11.06 1.89 -1.38
N SER A 70 -11.06 3.24 -1.47
CA SER A 70 -10.96 4.01 -2.71
C SER A 70 -9.74 3.59 -3.54
N TRP A 71 -9.82 3.55 -4.87
CA TRP A 71 -8.64 3.20 -5.69
C TRP A 71 -7.39 4.06 -5.39
N THR A 72 -7.59 5.28 -4.89
CA THR A 72 -6.57 6.27 -4.54
C THR A 72 -5.60 5.79 -3.45
N HIS A 73 -6.08 5.33 -2.29
CA HIS A 73 -5.19 4.90 -1.21
C HIS A 73 -4.40 3.63 -1.57
N ARG A 74 -4.94 2.76 -2.45
CA ARG A 74 -4.22 1.58 -2.93
C ARG A 74 -3.09 1.98 -3.84
N LEU A 75 -3.39 2.79 -4.85
CA LEU A 75 -2.38 3.28 -5.78
C LEU A 75 -1.24 3.93 -5.01
N LEU A 76 -1.56 4.85 -4.10
CA LEU A 76 -0.55 5.58 -3.32
C LEU A 76 0.20 4.63 -2.37
N GLY A 77 -0.48 3.67 -1.75
CA GLY A 77 0.14 2.66 -0.90
C GLY A 77 1.14 1.79 -1.68
N ASP A 78 0.73 1.32 -2.85
CA ASP A 78 1.54 0.43 -3.68
C ASP A 78 2.74 1.16 -4.28
N VAL A 79 2.56 2.40 -4.74
CA VAL A 79 3.64 3.20 -5.34
C VAL A 79 4.67 3.66 -4.30
N PHE A 80 4.22 4.17 -3.16
CA PHE A 80 5.13 4.80 -2.19
C PHE A 80 5.68 3.85 -1.13
N PHE A 81 5.05 2.70 -0.90
CA PHE A 81 5.43 1.81 0.19
C PHE A 81 5.60 0.35 -0.25
N GLU A 82 4.55 -0.31 -0.75
CA GLU A 82 4.60 -1.76 -1.01
C GLU A 82 5.62 -2.13 -2.09
N CYS A 83 5.54 -1.53 -3.29
CA CYS A 83 6.45 -1.86 -4.38
C CYS A 83 7.92 -1.50 -4.05
N PRO A 84 8.24 -0.33 -3.46
CA PRO A 84 9.59 -0.03 -3.01
C PRO A 84 10.14 -1.03 -2.00
N VAL A 85 9.34 -1.43 -0.99
CA VAL A 85 9.76 -2.40 0.02
C VAL A 85 10.04 -3.76 -0.60
N LEU A 86 9.18 -4.24 -1.49
CA LEU A 86 9.37 -5.52 -2.19
C LEU A 86 10.59 -5.49 -3.12
N SER A 87 10.78 -4.39 -3.86
CA SER A 87 11.96 -4.19 -4.72
C SER A 87 13.25 -4.21 -3.90
N PHE A 88 13.26 -3.50 -2.76
CA PHE A 88 14.41 -3.46 -1.87
C PHE A 88 14.69 -4.81 -1.20
N ALA A 89 13.64 -5.52 -0.79
CA ALA A 89 13.73 -6.87 -0.24
C ALA A 89 14.41 -7.83 -1.25
N ASN A 90 13.96 -7.81 -2.51
CA ASN A 90 14.55 -8.59 -3.58
C ASN A 90 16.02 -8.24 -3.81
N HIS A 91 16.35 -6.95 -3.82
CA HIS A 91 17.73 -6.49 -3.97
C HIS A 91 18.65 -7.01 -2.85
N LEU A 92 18.20 -6.96 -1.59
CA LEU A 92 18.94 -7.47 -0.45
C LEU A 92 19.08 -9.00 -0.48
N SER A 93 18.00 -9.70 -0.84
CA SER A 93 18.01 -11.16 -0.97
C SER A 93 19.00 -11.62 -2.05
N ALA A 94 19.02 -10.94 -3.20
CA ALA A 94 19.96 -11.23 -4.30
C ALA A 94 21.43 -11.03 -3.90
N ARG A 95 21.71 -10.27 -2.84
CA ARG A 95 23.05 -10.08 -2.26
C ARG A 95 23.39 -11.09 -1.15
N GLY A 96 22.58 -12.11 -0.95
CA GLY A 96 22.81 -13.16 0.05
C GLY A 96 22.38 -12.80 1.48
N ASN A 97 21.56 -11.76 1.65
CA ASN A 97 20.95 -11.46 2.95
C ASN A 97 19.74 -12.35 3.19
N ARG A 98 19.48 -12.69 4.46
CA ARG A 98 18.22 -13.32 4.86
C ARG A 98 17.20 -12.22 5.10
N VAL A 99 16.21 -12.14 4.23
CA VAL A 99 15.19 -11.09 4.25
C VAL A 99 13.85 -11.67 4.69
N TYR A 100 13.22 -11.03 5.66
CA TYR A 100 11.87 -11.35 6.12
C TYR A 100 10.98 -10.15 5.86
N VAL A 101 9.93 -10.34 5.06
CA VAL A 101 8.94 -9.30 4.76
C VAL A 101 7.66 -9.60 5.54
N TYR A 102 7.00 -8.59 6.10
CA TYR A 102 5.68 -8.75 6.70
C TYR A 102 4.72 -7.66 6.23
N ARG A 103 3.42 -7.98 6.26
CA ARG A 103 2.36 -6.99 6.05
C ARG A 103 1.47 -6.91 7.28
N PHE A 104 1.40 -5.72 7.87
CA PHE A 104 0.61 -5.47 9.05
C PHE A 104 -0.84 -5.12 8.68
N ASP A 105 -1.77 -6.01 8.98
CA ASP A 105 -3.21 -5.85 8.71
C ASP A 105 -4.03 -5.76 10.01
N HIS A 106 -3.48 -5.12 11.03
CA HIS A 106 -4.18 -4.93 12.30
C HIS A 106 -4.53 -3.47 12.53
N LYS A 107 -5.84 -3.16 12.59
CA LYS A 107 -6.31 -1.87 13.10
C LYS A 107 -6.48 -1.97 14.62
N THR A 108 -5.85 -1.08 15.38
CA THR A 108 -6.03 -1.05 16.84
C THR A 108 -7.40 -0.44 17.19
N LYS A 109 -8.08 -1.01 18.19
CA LYS A 109 -9.42 -0.55 18.64
C LYS A 109 -9.47 0.92 19.06
N ALA A 110 -8.34 1.51 19.47
CA ALA A 110 -8.27 2.94 19.80
C ALA A 110 -8.47 3.85 18.58
N LEU A 111 -8.07 3.40 17.38
CA LEU A 111 -8.33 4.10 16.12
C LEU A 111 -9.79 3.95 15.67
N GLU A 112 -10.44 2.81 15.98
CA GLU A 112 -11.87 2.60 15.73
C GLU A 112 -12.74 3.58 16.53
N ALA A 113 -12.34 3.92 17.76
CA ALA A 113 -13.07 4.88 18.59
C ALA A 113 -13.00 6.33 18.08
N LYS A 114 -11.92 6.71 17.38
CA LYS A 114 -11.77 8.05 16.75
C LYS A 114 -12.38 8.11 15.34
N GLN A 115 -12.42 6.99 14.61
CA GLN A 115 -13.06 6.86 13.29
C GLN A 115 -14.54 6.42 13.37
N GLY A 116 -15.06 6.20 14.58
CA GLY A 116 -16.39 5.67 14.90
C GLY A 116 -17.56 6.64 14.67
N GLY A 117 -17.56 7.29 13.50
CA GLY A 117 -18.66 8.11 13.00
C GLY A 117 -19.35 7.55 11.76
N MET A 118 -19.07 6.32 11.29
CA MET A 118 -20.01 5.58 10.41
C MET A 118 -19.56 4.13 10.18
N GLY A 119 -20.32 3.17 10.72
CA GLY A 119 -20.58 1.88 10.08
C GLY A 119 -19.66 0.68 10.37
N GLY A 120 -20.06 -0.16 11.33
CA GLY A 120 -20.13 -1.62 11.10
C GLY A 120 -19.05 -2.53 11.70
N ALA A 121 -19.31 -3.00 12.92
CA ALA A 121 -19.05 -4.33 13.50
C ALA A 121 -17.81 -5.17 13.08
N ASN A 122 -16.89 -5.33 14.04
CA ASN A 122 -16.11 -6.52 14.42
C ASN A 122 -15.67 -7.55 13.34
N LYS A 123 -14.34 -7.68 13.16
CA LYS A 123 -13.67 -8.98 13.03
C LYS A 123 -12.22 -8.87 13.49
N LYS A 124 -11.77 -9.76 14.39
CA LYS A 124 -10.34 -9.92 14.74
C LYS A 124 -9.57 -10.20 13.45
N ARG A 125 -8.59 -9.34 13.10
CA ARG A 125 -7.72 -9.54 11.93
C ARG A 125 -6.30 -9.80 12.39
N HIS A 126 -5.72 -10.88 11.86
CA HIS A 126 -4.40 -11.40 12.18
C HIS A 126 -3.35 -10.76 11.25
N ALA A 127 -2.15 -10.51 11.76
CA ALA A 127 -1.01 -10.18 10.92
C ALA A 127 -0.68 -11.39 10.03
N HIS A 128 -0.65 -11.20 8.72
CA HIS A 128 -0.16 -12.21 7.79
C HIS A 128 1.34 -11.97 7.58
N LEU A 129 2.16 -12.81 8.22
CA LEU A 129 3.58 -12.90 7.93
C LEU A 129 3.75 -13.62 6.58
N LEU A 130 4.01 -12.86 5.52
CA LEU A 130 4.40 -13.39 4.21
C LEU A 130 5.91 -13.60 4.21
N ILE A 131 6.37 -14.77 4.68
CA ILE A 131 7.76 -15.17 4.49
C ILE A 131 7.94 -15.46 3.00
N LEU A 132 8.39 -14.46 2.23
CA LEU A 132 8.95 -14.71 0.91
C LEU A 132 10.20 -15.55 1.13
N SER A 133 10.13 -16.79 0.64
CA SER A 133 11.04 -17.89 0.90
C SER A 133 12.52 -17.50 0.86
N THR A 134 13.29 -18.12 1.76
CA THR A 134 14.72 -18.36 1.55
C THR A 134 14.91 -19.03 0.18
N PHE A 135 15.52 -18.34 -0.78
CA PHE A 135 16.04 -18.97 -2.00
C PHE A 135 17.46 -19.47 -1.70
N PRO A 136 17.70 -20.78 -1.54
CA PRO A 136 19.03 -21.30 -1.80
C PRO A 136 19.17 -21.44 -3.32
N LEU A 137 19.91 -20.53 -3.94
CA LEU A 137 20.49 -20.83 -5.25
C LEU A 137 21.74 -21.68 -4.99
N HIS A 138 21.64 -22.97 -5.29
CA HIS A 138 22.78 -23.84 -5.50
C HIS A 138 23.52 -23.46 -6.79
#